data_AF-A0A1J5BXY0-F1
#
_entry.id   AF-A0A1J5BXY0-F1
#
_cell.length_a   1.000
_cell.length_b   1.000
_cell.length_c   1.000
_cell.angle_alpha   90.00
_cell.angle_beta   90.00
_cell.angle_gamma   90.00
#
_symmetry.space_group_name_H-M   'P 1'
#
loop_
_entity.id
_entity.type
_entity.pdbx_description
1 polymer ?
#
loop_
_entity_poly.entity_id
_entity_poly.type
_entity_poly.pdbx_seq_one_letter_code
_entity_poly.pdbx_strand_id
1 'polypeptide(L)'
;MKLKLVPARTGATWVKLGMQTFFKQPLALAGLFFIFMALMSLVTMLPIVGLPLAMTLLPAVTLGLMAATREATQGKFPMPLILFTAFRAGPAKMRAMLTLGVMYAAGFLFAMGASYLMDGGGFAQLYLGGSAPTPELLQSADFQSAMWVFISLHLPLSLMFWHAPALLFWDDLPPLKSMFFSIVACFRNFWAFTWFGLAWMGAIVVAIFAIGTLGTLLGNPALSGVMLFPALMLLASMFFTSLYFTYRDCFEQAVPKTTL
;
A
#
# COMPACT_ATOMS: atom_id res chain seq x y z
N MET A 1 -15.43 -18.10 -4.88
CA MET A 1 -15.05 -17.16 -3.82
C MET A 1 -16.29 -16.44 -3.31
N LYS A 2 -16.48 -16.32 -1.99
CA LYS A 2 -17.63 -15.62 -1.40
C LYS A 2 -17.16 -14.32 -0.78
N LEU A 3 -17.69 -13.21 -1.29
CA LEU A 3 -17.46 -11.87 -0.76
C LEU A 3 -18.29 -11.71 0.52
N LYS A 4 -17.66 -11.17 1.57
CA LYS A 4 -18.32 -10.82 2.82
C LYS A 4 -18.53 -9.31 2.89
N LEU A 5 -19.76 -8.91 3.17
CA LEU A 5 -20.08 -7.53 3.51
C LEU A 5 -19.78 -7.31 5.00
N VAL A 6 -19.00 -6.27 5.30
CA VAL A 6 -18.64 -5.92 6.67
C VAL A 6 -19.26 -4.57 7.06
N PRO A 7 -19.63 -4.40 8.34
CA PRO A 7 -20.10 -3.10 8.84
C PRO A 7 -19.04 -2.01 8.68
N ALA A 8 -19.49 -0.75 8.57
CA ALA A 8 -18.61 0.42 8.43
C ALA A 8 -17.54 0.53 9.54
N ARG A 9 -17.90 0.22 10.80
CA ARG A 9 -16.98 0.22 11.96
C ARG A 9 -15.79 -0.73 11.83
N THR A 10 -15.88 -1.71 10.93
CA THR A 10 -14.80 -2.67 10.69
C THR A 10 -13.56 -1.95 10.13
N GLY A 11 -13.74 -0.83 9.41
CA GLY A 11 -12.63 0.01 8.94
C GLY A 11 -11.69 0.46 10.06
N ALA A 12 -12.23 1.03 11.13
CA ALA A 12 -11.46 1.43 12.31
C ALA A 12 -10.85 0.22 13.04
N THR A 13 -11.53 -0.94 12.98
CA THR A 13 -11.03 -2.19 13.55
C THR A 13 -9.78 -2.68 12.82
N TRP A 14 -9.70 -2.54 11.50
CA TRP A 14 -8.50 -2.90 10.73
C TRP A 14 -7.28 -2.07 11.11
N VAL A 15 -7.46 -0.76 11.33
CA VAL A 15 -6.38 0.12 11.83
C VAL A 15 -5.89 -0.37 13.19
N LYS A 16 -6.83 -0.60 14.12
CA LYS A 16 -6.51 -1.11 15.46
C LYS A 16 -5.76 -2.45 15.40
N LEU A 17 -6.21 -3.39 14.57
CA LEU A 17 -5.57 -4.71 14.42
C LEU A 17 -4.18 -4.58 13.78
N GLY A 18 -4.01 -3.69 12.80
CA GLY A 18 -2.71 -3.37 12.19
C GLY A 18 -1.72 -2.86 13.24
N MET A 19 -2.11 -1.84 14.00
CA MET A 19 -1.26 -1.29 15.08
C MET A 19 -0.97 -2.33 16.17
N GLN A 20 -1.98 -3.06 16.64
CA GLN A 20 -1.79 -4.11 17.65
C GLN A 20 -0.83 -5.21 17.18
N THR A 21 -0.92 -5.61 15.91
CA THR A 21 -0.03 -6.63 15.35
C THR A 21 1.38 -6.10 15.18
N PHE A 22 1.51 -4.85 14.75
CA PHE A 22 2.80 -4.16 14.69
C PHE A 22 3.49 -4.14 16.06
N PHE A 23 2.79 -3.72 17.12
CA PHE A 23 3.38 -3.63 18.46
C PHE A 23 3.70 -5.00 19.10
N LYS A 24 3.15 -6.11 18.60
CA LYS A 24 3.59 -7.45 19.01
C LYS A 24 4.98 -7.80 18.49
N GLN A 25 5.33 -7.32 17.29
CA GLN A 25 6.61 -7.61 16.64
C GLN A 25 7.14 -6.39 15.85
N PRO A 26 7.44 -5.27 16.53
CA PRO A 26 7.72 -4.00 15.87
C PRO A 26 9.01 -4.05 15.07
N LEU A 27 10.06 -4.70 15.61
CA LEU A 27 11.35 -4.80 14.92
C LEU A 27 11.24 -5.63 13.64
N ALA A 28 10.45 -6.70 13.65
CA ALA A 28 10.27 -7.56 12.49
C ALA A 28 9.49 -6.84 11.38
N LEU A 29 8.33 -6.27 11.72
CA LEU A 29 7.44 -5.65 10.74
C LEU A 29 7.99 -4.31 10.22
N ALA A 30 8.63 -3.51 11.09
CA ALA A 30 9.38 -2.33 10.63
C ALA A 30 10.55 -2.76 9.75
N GLY A 31 11.36 -3.73 10.18
CA GLY A 31 12.52 -4.22 9.41
C GLY A 31 12.13 -4.71 8.02
N LEU A 32 11.04 -5.49 7.90
CA LEU A 32 10.51 -5.94 6.61
C LEU A 32 10.03 -4.79 5.74
N PHE A 33 9.35 -3.80 6.32
CA PHE A 33 8.94 -2.60 5.60
C PHE A 33 10.14 -1.79 5.10
N PHE A 34 11.18 -1.63 5.92
CA PHE A 34 12.42 -0.96 5.52
C PHE A 34 13.18 -1.73 4.43
N ILE A 35 13.23 -3.07 4.51
CA ILE A 35 13.78 -3.90 3.42
C ILE A 35 12.98 -3.69 2.14
N PHE A 36 11.65 -3.68 2.20
CA PHE A 36 10.79 -3.36 1.06
C PHE A 36 11.13 -1.98 0.46
N MET A 37 11.19 -0.93 1.30
CA MET A 37 11.52 0.42 0.85
C MET A 37 12.92 0.48 0.22
N ALA A 38 13.91 -0.17 0.83
CA ALA A 38 15.26 -0.25 0.31
C ALA A 38 15.31 -0.97 -1.05
N LEU A 39 14.61 -2.10 -1.20
CA LEU A 39 14.51 -2.82 -2.47
C LEU A 39 13.86 -1.96 -3.56
N MET A 40 12.77 -1.27 -3.25
CA MET A 40 12.12 -0.37 -4.21
C MET A 40 13.03 0.78 -4.60
N SER A 41 13.71 1.40 -3.63
CA SER A 41 14.67 2.49 -3.87
C SER A 41 15.82 2.04 -4.76
N LEU A 42 16.43 0.88 -4.49
CA LEU A 42 17.51 0.34 -5.32
C LEU A 42 17.04 0.05 -6.75
N VAL A 43 15.83 -0.47 -6.90
CA VAL A 43 15.25 -0.73 -8.22
C VAL A 43 15.01 0.56 -8.99
N THR A 44 14.51 1.62 -8.35
CA THR A 44 14.25 2.92 -9.00
C THR A 44 15.51 3.69 -9.37
N MET A 45 16.69 3.36 -8.82
CA MET A 45 17.97 3.94 -9.26
C MET A 45 18.34 3.54 -10.70
N LEU A 46 17.75 2.46 -11.24
CA LEU A 46 17.99 2.07 -12.63
C LEU A 46 17.32 3.08 -13.57
N PRO A 47 18.09 3.76 -14.45
CA PRO A 47 17.52 4.76 -15.34
C PRO A 47 16.54 4.09 -16.31
N ILE A 48 15.42 4.77 -16.58
CA ILE A 48 14.35 4.38 -17.53
C ILE A 48 13.56 3.14 -17.08
N VAL A 49 14.21 2.05 -16.68
CA VAL A 49 13.56 0.77 -16.33
C VAL A 49 13.20 0.64 -14.86
N GLY A 50 13.81 1.44 -13.99
CA GLY A 50 13.66 1.31 -12.54
C GLY A 50 12.24 1.54 -12.05
N LEU A 51 11.59 2.61 -12.49
CA LEU A 51 10.21 2.90 -12.10
C LEU A 51 9.21 1.84 -12.60
N PRO A 52 9.18 1.45 -13.90
CA PRO A 52 8.33 0.36 -14.37
C PRO A 52 8.57 -0.96 -13.62
N LEU A 53 9.83 -1.27 -13.31
CA LEU A 53 10.19 -2.48 -12.58
C LEU A 53 9.71 -2.43 -11.13
N ALA A 54 9.91 -1.30 -10.43
CA ALA A 54 9.43 -1.12 -9.06
C ALA A 54 7.90 -1.27 -8.98
N MET A 55 7.17 -0.65 -9.91
CA MET A 55 5.71 -0.80 -9.99
C MET A 55 5.30 -2.26 -10.29
N THR A 56 6.06 -2.96 -11.13
CA THR A 56 5.81 -4.39 -11.43
C THR A 56 6.01 -5.27 -10.20
N LEU A 57 6.99 -4.97 -9.35
CA LEU A 57 7.28 -5.75 -8.15
C LEU A 57 6.35 -5.42 -6.97
N LEU A 58 5.70 -4.26 -6.99
CA LEU A 58 4.90 -3.74 -5.88
C LEU A 58 3.79 -4.70 -5.40
N PRO A 59 2.97 -5.34 -6.27
CA PRO A 59 1.95 -6.29 -5.83
C PRO A 59 2.55 -7.49 -5.08
N ALA A 60 3.68 -8.01 -5.57
CA ALA A 60 4.35 -9.17 -4.98
C ALA A 60 4.92 -8.85 -3.58
N VAL A 61 5.53 -7.68 -3.42
CA VAL A 61 6.10 -7.29 -2.12
C VAL A 61 5.01 -6.89 -1.12
N THR A 62 3.92 -6.26 -1.59
CA THR A 62 2.75 -5.96 -0.76
C THR A 62 2.13 -7.25 -0.22
N LEU A 63 2.00 -8.28 -1.05
CA LEU A 63 1.61 -9.61 -0.60
C LEU A 63 2.57 -10.16 0.46
N GLY A 64 3.88 -10.00 0.26
CA GLY A 64 4.90 -10.41 1.23
C GLY A 64 4.72 -9.77 2.60
N LEU A 65 4.39 -8.47 2.65
CA LEU A 65 4.07 -7.75 3.89
C LEU A 65 2.74 -8.23 4.52
N MET A 66 1.74 -8.56 3.70
CA MET A 66 0.50 -9.18 4.19
C MET A 66 0.76 -10.58 4.78
N ALA A 67 1.63 -11.38 4.15
CA ALA A 67 2.05 -12.68 4.65
C ALA A 67 2.83 -12.54 5.97
N ALA A 68 3.72 -11.56 6.07
CA ALA A 68 4.41 -11.23 7.33
C ALA A 68 3.44 -10.87 8.46
N THR A 69 2.43 -10.06 8.15
CA THR A 69 1.38 -9.72 9.11
C THR A 69 0.63 -10.97 9.58
N ARG A 70 0.31 -11.88 8.66
CA ARG A 70 -0.35 -13.13 8.97
C ARG A 70 0.49 -13.99 9.92
N GLU A 71 1.81 -14.10 9.71
CA GLU A 71 2.71 -14.80 10.62
C GLU A 71 2.81 -14.13 12.00
N ALA A 72 2.97 -12.81 12.04
CA ALA A 72 3.01 -12.05 13.28
C ALA A 72 1.70 -12.18 14.08
N THR A 73 0.55 -12.25 13.39
CA THR A 73 -0.76 -12.50 14.01
C THR A 73 -0.82 -13.87 14.71
N GLN A 74 -0.10 -14.86 14.17
CA GLN A 74 0.02 -16.21 14.73
C GLN A 74 1.11 -16.32 15.82
N GLY A 75 1.74 -15.20 16.20
CA GLY A 75 2.82 -15.18 17.18
C GLY A 75 4.16 -15.68 16.65
N LYS A 76 4.29 -15.92 15.34
CA LYS A 76 5.55 -16.34 14.70
C LYS A 76 6.34 -15.13 14.24
N PHE A 77 7.66 -15.18 14.31
CA PHE A 77 8.52 -14.10 13.83
C PHE A 77 8.62 -14.16 12.30
N PRO A 78 8.22 -13.10 11.56
CA PRO A 78 8.23 -13.10 10.11
C PRO A 78 9.66 -12.89 9.61
N MET A 79 10.20 -13.93 8.97
CA MET A 79 11.56 -13.90 8.45
C MET A 79 11.65 -13.05 7.17
N PRO A 80 12.77 -12.35 6.90
CA PRO A 80 12.98 -11.53 5.69
C PRO A 80 12.58 -12.18 4.37
N LEU A 81 12.77 -13.49 4.27
CA LEU A 81 12.45 -14.26 3.08
C LEU A 81 10.96 -14.25 2.71
N ILE A 82 10.08 -13.90 3.65
CA ILE A 82 8.64 -13.82 3.43
C ILE A 82 8.26 -12.75 2.39
N LEU A 83 9.09 -11.72 2.19
CA LEU A 83 8.86 -10.72 1.13
C LEU A 83 8.90 -11.34 -0.27
N PHE A 84 9.63 -12.46 -0.42
CA PHE A 84 9.79 -13.16 -1.69
C PHE A 84 8.85 -14.35 -1.85
N THR A 85 7.83 -14.46 -1.00
CA THR A 85 6.86 -15.57 -0.99
C THR A 85 6.22 -15.79 -2.36
N ALA A 86 5.84 -14.71 -3.05
CA ALA A 86 5.23 -14.76 -4.38
C ALA A 86 6.16 -15.39 -5.44
N PHE A 87 7.45 -15.09 -5.38
CA PHE A 87 8.45 -15.56 -6.34
C PHE A 87 8.89 -17.00 -6.07
N ARG A 88 8.76 -17.47 -4.82
CA ARG A 88 9.16 -18.80 -4.38
C ARG A 88 8.05 -19.86 -4.47
N ALA A 89 6.83 -19.47 -4.81
CA ALA A 89 5.67 -20.37 -4.81
C ALA A 89 5.48 -21.18 -6.12
N GLY A 90 6.54 -21.31 -6.93
CA GLY A 90 6.55 -22.05 -8.18
C GLY A 90 6.31 -21.18 -9.44
N PRO A 91 6.67 -21.71 -10.63
CA PRO A 91 6.72 -20.92 -11.86
C PRO A 91 5.35 -20.39 -12.30
N ALA A 92 4.27 -21.13 -12.05
CA ALA A 92 2.92 -20.70 -12.41
C ALA A 92 2.47 -19.47 -11.60
N LYS A 93 2.58 -19.52 -10.26
CA LYS A 93 2.22 -18.40 -9.38
C LYS A 93 3.12 -17.18 -9.60
N MET A 94 4.42 -17.41 -9.81
CA MET A 94 5.36 -16.34 -10.14
C MET A 94 4.96 -15.62 -11.44
N ARG A 95 4.68 -16.36 -12.53
CA ARG A 95 4.24 -15.76 -13.80
C ARG A 95 2.92 -15.00 -13.66
N ALA A 96 1.97 -15.55 -12.91
CA ALA A 96 0.69 -14.89 -12.65
C ALA A 96 0.90 -13.58 -11.86
N MET A 97 1.74 -13.60 -10.82
CA MET A 97 2.07 -12.40 -10.04
C MET A 97 2.82 -11.36 -10.87
N LEU A 98 3.77 -11.76 -11.71
CA LEU A 98 4.46 -10.85 -12.62
C LEU A 98 3.51 -10.25 -13.65
N THR A 99 2.56 -11.02 -14.16
CA THR A 99 1.51 -10.52 -15.06
C THR A 99 0.68 -9.45 -14.36
N LEU A 100 0.25 -9.71 -13.12
CA LEU A 100 -0.45 -8.74 -12.29
C LEU A 100 0.39 -7.47 -12.08
N GLY A 101 1.68 -7.64 -11.78
CA GLY A 101 2.65 -6.55 -11.68
C GLY A 101 2.75 -5.69 -12.93
N VAL A 102 2.92 -6.30 -14.10
CA VAL A 102 3.01 -5.59 -15.39
C VAL A 102 1.72 -4.83 -15.68
N MET A 103 0.56 -5.41 -15.37
CA MET A 103 -0.72 -4.72 -15.51
C MET A 103 -0.82 -3.50 -14.60
N TYR A 104 -0.34 -3.59 -13.35
CA TYR A 104 -0.28 -2.44 -12.43
C TYR A 104 0.66 -1.36 -12.95
N ALA A 105 1.87 -1.73 -13.37
CA ALA A 105 2.84 -0.81 -13.92
C ALA A 105 2.30 -0.09 -15.17
N ALA A 106 1.68 -0.82 -16.09
CA ALA A 106 1.05 -0.25 -17.28
C ALA A 106 -0.07 0.73 -16.91
N GLY A 107 -0.95 0.37 -15.99
CA GLY A 107 -2.02 1.26 -15.53
C GLY A 107 -1.50 2.51 -14.81
N PHE A 108 -0.45 2.37 -14.01
CA PHE A 108 0.19 3.48 -13.32
C PHE A 108 0.86 4.44 -14.31
N LEU A 109 1.63 3.91 -15.26
CA LEU A 109 2.29 4.71 -16.30
C LEU A 109 1.27 5.39 -17.21
N PHE A 110 0.14 4.73 -17.50
CA PHE A 110 -0.97 5.34 -18.22
C PHE A 110 -1.57 6.53 -17.45
N ALA A 111 -1.85 6.36 -16.16
CA ALA A 111 -2.36 7.44 -15.32
C ALA A 111 -1.38 8.63 -15.23
N MET A 112 -0.08 8.33 -15.13
CA MET A 112 0.98 9.35 -15.11
C MET A 112 1.16 10.03 -16.47
N GLY A 113 1.07 9.28 -17.57
CA GLY A 113 1.12 9.85 -18.92
C GLY A 113 -0.07 10.77 -19.19
N ALA A 114 -1.27 10.40 -18.73
CA ALA A 114 -2.45 11.23 -18.86
C ALA A 114 -2.35 12.54 -18.06
N SER A 115 -1.75 12.52 -16.86
CA SER A 115 -1.53 13.76 -16.09
C SER A 115 -0.45 14.65 -16.71
N TYR A 116 0.60 14.05 -17.28
CA TYR A 116 1.65 14.78 -18.00
C TYR A 116 1.10 15.63 -19.15
N LEU A 117 0.06 15.16 -19.84
CA LEU A 117 -0.59 15.91 -20.92
C LEU A 117 -1.28 17.20 -20.46
N MET A 118 -1.54 17.35 -19.16
CA MET A 118 -2.24 18.51 -18.60
C MET A 118 -1.28 19.64 -18.21
N ASP A 119 -0.09 19.32 -17.72
CA ASP A 119 0.84 20.31 -17.14
C ASP A 119 2.29 20.22 -17.66
N GLY A 120 2.54 19.41 -18.68
CA GLY A 120 3.87 19.20 -19.26
C GLY A 120 4.84 18.45 -18.34
N GLY A 121 4.34 17.82 -17.27
CA GLY A 121 5.13 16.97 -16.37
C GLY A 121 5.54 17.58 -15.04
N GLY A 122 5.03 18.77 -14.69
CA GLY A 122 5.28 19.37 -13.37
C GLY A 122 4.85 18.45 -12.22
N PHE A 123 3.67 17.86 -12.32
CA PHE A 123 3.13 16.88 -11.38
C PHE A 123 3.99 15.62 -11.31
N ALA A 124 4.41 15.09 -12.46
CA ALA A 124 5.23 13.88 -12.50
C ALA A 124 6.62 14.10 -11.87
N GLN A 125 7.24 15.27 -12.09
CA GLN A 125 8.51 15.63 -11.46
C GLN A 125 8.38 15.73 -9.93
N LEU A 126 7.30 16.34 -9.44
CA LEU A 126 7.05 16.43 -8.00
C LEU A 126 6.78 15.04 -7.40
N TYR A 127 5.90 14.27 -8.03
CA TYR A 127 5.44 12.97 -7.53
C TYR A 127 6.54 11.90 -7.57
N LEU A 128 7.33 11.85 -8.64
CA LEU A 128 8.37 10.82 -8.84
C LEU A 128 9.77 11.27 -8.41
N GLY A 129 10.09 12.55 -8.65
CA GLY A 129 11.42 13.11 -8.37
C GLY A 129 11.57 13.63 -6.95
N GLY A 130 10.48 13.80 -6.21
CA GLY A 130 10.50 14.32 -4.85
C GLY A 130 11.08 15.74 -4.75
N SER A 131 10.94 16.52 -5.82
CA SER A 131 11.35 17.93 -5.80
C SER A 131 10.58 18.69 -4.72
N ALA A 132 11.17 19.77 -4.20
CA ALA A 132 10.47 20.59 -3.22
C ALA A 132 9.27 21.27 -3.90
N PRO A 133 8.04 21.13 -3.36
CA PRO A 133 6.89 21.81 -3.93
C PRO A 133 7.05 23.32 -3.74
N THR A 134 6.93 24.07 -4.84
CA THR A 134 6.85 25.53 -4.77
C THR A 134 5.39 25.96 -4.64
N PRO A 135 5.06 26.98 -3.81
CA PRO A 135 3.69 27.48 -3.69
C PRO A 135 3.07 27.84 -5.03
N GLU A 136 3.87 28.40 -5.94
CA GLU A 136 3.45 28.81 -7.29
C GLU A 136 3.03 27.61 -8.14
N LEU A 137 3.78 26.51 -8.10
CA LEU A 137 3.44 25.28 -8.82
C LEU A 137 2.14 24.67 -8.28
N LEU A 138 2.01 24.57 -6.95
CA LEU A 138 0.84 23.99 -6.29
C LEU A 138 -0.46 24.78 -6.54
N GLN A 139 -0.35 26.09 -6.72
CA GLN A 139 -1.48 26.97 -7.00
C GLN A 139 -1.83 27.05 -8.50
N SER A 140 -0.99 26.52 -9.38
CA SER A 140 -1.27 26.54 -10.82
C SER A 140 -2.44 25.64 -11.19
N ALA A 141 -3.34 26.14 -12.04
CA ALA A 141 -4.52 25.41 -12.49
C ALA A 141 -4.13 24.13 -13.26
N ASP A 142 -3.09 24.21 -14.09
CA ASP A 142 -2.60 23.08 -14.89
C ASP A 142 -2.10 21.95 -13.97
N PHE A 143 -1.29 22.27 -12.97
CA PHE A 143 -0.83 21.28 -11.98
C PHE A 143 -2.00 20.64 -11.22
N GLN A 144 -2.98 21.43 -10.77
CA GLN A 144 -4.16 20.90 -10.09
C GLN A 144 -4.98 20.00 -11.01
N SER A 145 -5.12 20.36 -12.28
CA SER A 145 -5.81 19.52 -13.26
C SER A 145 -5.07 18.20 -13.50
N ALA A 146 -3.74 18.23 -13.62
CA ALA A 146 -2.89 17.05 -13.73
C ALA A 146 -3.05 16.14 -12.51
N MET A 147 -3.02 16.72 -11.31
CA MET A 147 -3.24 16.01 -10.05
C MET A 147 -4.62 15.33 -10.03
N TRP A 148 -5.70 16.03 -10.39
CA TRP A 148 -7.04 15.46 -10.40
C TRP A 148 -7.23 14.36 -11.44
N VAL A 149 -6.63 14.53 -12.62
CA VAL A 149 -6.60 13.47 -13.66
C VAL A 149 -5.88 12.24 -13.13
N PHE A 150 -4.70 12.42 -12.52
CA PHE A 150 -3.96 11.31 -11.92
C PHE A 150 -4.78 10.62 -10.82
N ILE A 151 -5.36 11.36 -9.87
CA ILE A 151 -6.19 10.81 -8.79
C ILE A 151 -7.37 10.02 -9.37
N SER A 152 -8.06 10.57 -10.38
CA SER A 152 -9.25 9.95 -10.98
C SER A 152 -8.95 8.61 -11.66
N LEU A 153 -7.74 8.45 -12.22
CA LEU A 153 -7.30 7.21 -12.87
C LEU A 153 -6.62 6.25 -11.88
N HIS A 154 -5.79 6.79 -11.00
CA HIS A 154 -5.02 6.02 -10.03
C HIS A 154 -5.89 5.45 -8.91
N LEU A 155 -6.97 6.13 -8.51
CA LEU A 155 -7.86 5.63 -7.46
C LEU A 155 -8.54 4.31 -7.88
N PRO A 156 -9.26 4.20 -9.01
CA PRO A 156 -9.78 2.92 -9.49
C PRO A 156 -8.71 1.86 -9.67
N LEU A 157 -7.53 2.24 -10.17
CA LEU A 157 -6.38 1.34 -10.30
C LEU A 157 -5.99 0.78 -8.92
N SER A 158 -5.81 1.63 -7.91
CA SER A 158 -5.45 1.18 -6.57
C SER A 158 -6.50 0.22 -5.98
N LEU A 159 -7.81 0.47 -6.20
CA LEU A 159 -8.88 -0.43 -5.78
C LEU A 159 -8.85 -1.79 -6.51
N MET A 160 -8.53 -1.81 -7.80
CA MET A 160 -8.34 -3.06 -8.55
C MET A 160 -7.17 -3.89 -8.02
N PHE A 161 -6.12 -3.26 -7.51
CA PHE A 161 -4.93 -3.97 -7.03
C PHE A 161 -4.87 -4.15 -5.50
N TRP A 162 -5.79 -3.54 -4.76
CA TRP A 162 -5.80 -3.55 -3.29
C TRP A 162 -5.77 -4.95 -2.68
N HIS A 163 -6.59 -5.86 -3.21
CA HIS A 163 -6.67 -7.26 -2.78
C HIS A 163 -6.19 -8.25 -3.83
N ALA A 164 -6.02 -7.82 -5.09
CA ALA A 164 -5.67 -8.71 -6.18
C ALA A 164 -4.43 -9.60 -5.93
N PRO A 165 -3.32 -9.12 -5.34
CA PRO A 165 -2.17 -9.98 -5.07
C PRO A 165 -2.49 -11.10 -4.07
N ALA A 166 -3.25 -10.78 -3.02
CA ALA A 166 -3.71 -11.74 -2.02
C ALA A 166 -4.68 -12.77 -2.62
N LEU A 167 -5.65 -12.30 -3.42
CA LEU A 167 -6.62 -13.11 -4.14
C LEU A 167 -5.96 -14.07 -5.13
N LEU A 168 -4.99 -13.58 -5.90
CA LEU A 168 -4.22 -14.40 -6.84
C LEU A 168 -3.44 -15.47 -6.10
N PHE A 169 -2.79 -15.11 -4.99
CA PHE A 169 -1.82 -15.99 -4.35
C PHE A 169 -2.44 -17.00 -3.38
N TRP A 170 -3.41 -16.58 -2.56
CA TRP A 170 -4.05 -17.42 -1.54
C TRP A 170 -5.32 -18.12 -2.05
N ASP A 171 -6.05 -17.53 -3.00
CA ASP A 171 -7.29 -18.12 -3.55
C ASP A 171 -7.11 -18.69 -4.96
N ASP A 172 -5.88 -18.70 -5.47
CA ASP A 172 -5.49 -19.26 -6.77
C ASP A 172 -6.31 -18.68 -7.95
N LEU A 173 -6.72 -17.41 -7.83
CA LEU A 173 -7.49 -16.73 -8.87
C LEU A 173 -6.61 -16.21 -10.01
N PRO A 174 -7.06 -16.32 -11.28
CA PRO A 174 -6.39 -15.68 -12.42
C PRO A 174 -6.28 -14.16 -12.25
N PRO A 175 -5.22 -13.49 -12.77
CA PRO A 175 -4.95 -12.06 -12.52
C PRO A 175 -6.15 -11.13 -12.75
N LEU A 176 -6.82 -11.25 -13.91
CA LEU A 176 -7.98 -10.44 -14.26
C LEU A 176 -9.16 -10.66 -13.30
N LYS A 177 -9.40 -11.90 -12.87
CA LYS A 177 -10.47 -12.21 -11.90
C LYS A 177 -10.12 -11.63 -10.53
N SER A 178 -8.87 -11.72 -10.11
CA SER A 178 -8.39 -11.12 -8.85
C SER A 178 -8.60 -9.61 -8.83
N MET A 179 -8.30 -8.92 -9.93
CA MET A 179 -8.56 -7.48 -10.06
C MET A 179 -10.05 -7.14 -9.97
N PHE A 180 -10.88 -7.89 -10.69
CA PHE A 180 -12.34 -7.71 -10.67
C PHE A 180 -12.91 -7.93 -9.26
N PHE A 181 -12.53 -9.01 -8.57
CA PHE A 181 -13.01 -9.25 -7.22
C PHE A 181 -12.47 -8.24 -6.20
N SER A 182 -11.26 -7.71 -6.40
CA SER A 182 -10.70 -6.65 -5.57
C SER A 182 -11.56 -5.38 -5.63
N ILE A 183 -11.79 -4.86 -6.84
CA ILE A 183 -12.58 -3.63 -7.00
C ILE A 183 -14.02 -3.81 -6.52
N VAL A 184 -14.65 -4.95 -6.82
CA VAL A 184 -16.00 -5.28 -6.32
C VAL A 184 -16.01 -5.34 -4.80
N ALA A 185 -15.00 -5.94 -4.16
CA ALA A 185 -14.91 -6.01 -2.71
C ALA A 185 -14.77 -4.62 -2.07
N CYS A 186 -13.92 -3.77 -2.64
CA CYS A 186 -13.75 -2.39 -2.18
C CYS A 186 -15.04 -1.58 -2.29
N PHE A 187 -15.75 -1.66 -3.42
CA PHE A 187 -17.03 -0.94 -3.60
C PHE A 187 -18.15 -1.47 -2.72
N ARG A 188 -18.27 -2.80 -2.59
CA ARG A 188 -19.30 -3.42 -1.77
C ARG A 188 -19.09 -3.17 -0.28
N ASN A 189 -17.85 -2.93 0.14
CA ASN A 189 -17.46 -2.55 1.50
C ASN A 189 -17.05 -1.08 1.59
N PHE A 190 -17.56 -0.21 0.71
CA PHE A 190 -17.14 1.19 0.58
C PHE A 190 -17.05 1.91 1.92
N TRP A 191 -18.09 1.84 2.75
CA TRP A 191 -18.11 2.52 4.05
C TRP A 191 -17.05 2.01 5.03
N ALA A 192 -16.70 0.72 4.99
CA ALA A 192 -15.60 0.20 5.81
C ALA A 192 -14.25 0.75 5.33
N PHE A 193 -14.03 0.83 4.01
CA PHE A 193 -12.82 1.45 3.46
C PHE A 193 -12.75 2.96 3.70
N THR A 194 -13.88 3.68 3.67
CA THR A 194 -13.96 5.09 4.03
C THR A 194 -13.52 5.32 5.47
N TRP A 195 -14.07 4.55 6.42
CA TRP A 195 -13.65 4.65 7.83
C TRP A 195 -12.21 4.21 8.06
N PHE A 196 -11.73 3.22 7.30
CA PHE A 196 -10.32 2.82 7.33
C PHE A 196 -9.39 3.96 6.89
N GLY A 197 -9.71 4.63 5.78
CA GLY A 197 -8.96 5.79 5.31
C GLY A 197 -9.02 6.96 6.28
N LEU A 198 -10.21 7.31 6.79
CA LEU A 198 -10.39 8.38 7.78
C LEU A 198 -9.63 8.09 9.09
N ALA A 199 -9.64 6.85 9.56
CA ALA A 199 -8.92 6.46 10.78
C ALA A 199 -7.40 6.57 10.60
N TRP A 200 -6.85 6.14 9.46
CA TRP A 200 -5.43 6.32 9.15
C TRP A 200 -5.05 7.78 8.96
N MET A 201 -5.88 8.56 8.27
CA MET A 201 -5.70 10.01 8.13
C MET A 201 -5.66 10.68 9.51
N GLY A 202 -6.61 10.34 10.39
CA GLY A 202 -6.62 10.81 11.77
C GLY A 202 -5.36 10.43 12.54
N ALA A 203 -4.88 9.19 12.41
CA ALA A 203 -3.64 8.75 13.07
C ALA A 203 -2.41 9.54 12.59
N ILE A 204 -2.30 9.81 11.29
CA ILE A 204 -1.22 10.60 10.70
C ILE A 204 -1.28 12.05 11.19
N VAL A 205 -2.47 12.67 11.14
CA VAL A 205 -2.70 14.04 11.64
C VAL A 205 -2.31 14.13 13.11
N VAL A 206 -2.79 13.22 13.96
CA VAL A 206 -2.45 13.19 15.39
C VAL A 206 -0.94 13.07 15.60
N ALA A 207 -0.24 12.22 14.83
CA ALA A 207 1.20 12.08 14.95
C ALA A 207 1.97 13.35 14.52
N ILE A 208 1.57 13.97 13.41
CA ILE A 208 2.17 15.24 12.95
C ILE A 208 2.00 16.33 14.02
N PHE A 209 0.78 16.49 14.53
CA PHE A 209 0.49 17.48 15.57
C PHE A 209 1.25 17.17 16.86
N ALA A 210 1.28 15.92 17.32
CA ALA A 210 1.98 15.53 18.54
C ALA A 210 3.50 15.79 18.44
N ILE A 211 4.12 15.46 17.31
CA ILE A 211 5.55 15.70 17.10
C ILE A 211 5.84 17.20 16.99
N GLY A 212 4.99 17.95 16.29
CA GLY A 212 5.11 19.41 16.18
C GLY A 212 5.00 20.09 17.55
N THR A 213 3.98 19.75 18.35
CA THR A 213 3.81 20.34 19.69
C THR A 213 4.96 19.96 20.61
N LEU A 214 5.43 18.71 20.60
CA LEU A 214 6.61 18.29 21.38
C LEU A 214 7.86 19.10 21.00
N GLY A 215 8.12 19.30 19.71
CA GLY A 215 9.25 20.11 19.24
C GLY A 215 9.17 21.56 19.76
N THR A 216 7.98 22.16 19.75
CA THR A 216 7.78 23.51 20.29
C THR A 216 7.95 23.58 21.82
N LEU A 217 7.42 22.60 22.56
CA LEU A 217 7.51 22.55 24.03
C LEU A 217 8.95 22.33 24.51
N LEU A 218 9.76 21.60 23.75
CA LEU A 218 11.18 21.37 24.05
C LEU A 218 12.08 22.54 23.60
N GLY A 219 11.50 23.61 23.04
CA GLY A 219 12.26 24.77 22.55
C GLY A 219 13.18 24.45 21.36
N ASN A 220 12.95 23.34 20.67
CA ASN A 220 13.77 22.91 19.54
C ASN A 220 12.89 22.48 18.36
N PRO A 221 12.41 23.44 17.54
CA PRO A 221 11.61 23.16 16.35
C PRO A 221 12.33 22.31 15.30
N ALA A 222 13.67 22.23 15.31
CA ALA A 222 14.38 21.35 14.39
C ALA A 222 14.15 19.87 14.72
N LEU A 223 13.85 19.52 15.98
CA LEU A 223 13.51 18.15 16.39
C LEU A 223 12.25 17.64 15.68
N SER A 224 11.25 18.49 15.44
CA SER A 224 10.04 18.03 14.75
C SER A 224 10.35 17.59 13.31
N GLY A 225 11.25 18.29 12.61
CA GLY A 225 11.70 17.90 11.27
C GLY A 225 12.43 16.54 11.26
N VAL A 226 13.30 16.31 12.24
CA VAL A 226 14.08 15.06 12.35
C VAL A 226 13.21 13.86 12.76
N MET A 227 12.24 14.05 13.66
CA MET A 227 11.39 12.97 14.15
C MET A 227 10.23 12.63 13.21
N LEU A 228 9.77 13.58 12.41
CA LEU A 228 8.58 13.40 11.59
C LEU A 228 8.78 12.30 10.54
N PHE A 229 9.91 12.29 9.85
CA PHE A 229 10.18 11.29 8.81
C PHE A 229 10.19 9.85 9.36
N PRO A 230 10.97 9.51 10.41
CA PRO A 230 10.90 8.19 11.05
C PRO A 230 9.51 7.82 11.56
N ALA A 231 8.78 8.76 12.17
CA ALA A 231 7.43 8.50 12.67
C ALA A 231 6.45 8.17 11.54
N LEU A 232 6.50 8.90 10.43
CA LEU A 232 5.68 8.61 9.25
C LEU A 232 6.06 7.25 8.62
N MET A 233 7.33 6.88 8.61
CA MET A 233 7.76 5.54 8.17
C MET A 233 7.24 4.42 9.06
N LEU A 234 7.23 4.62 10.38
CA LEU A 234 6.63 3.66 11.32
C LEU A 234 5.12 3.55 11.12
N LEU A 235 4.42 4.67 10.95
CA LEU A 235 2.99 4.67 10.63
C LEU A 235 2.71 3.99 9.29
N ALA A 236 3.54 4.20 8.27
CA ALA A 236 3.44 3.49 7.01
C ALA A 236 3.60 1.97 7.20
N SER A 237 4.59 1.52 7.97
CA SER A 237 4.74 0.10 8.30
C SER A 237 3.51 -0.48 9.00
N MET A 238 2.92 0.25 9.95
CA MET A 238 1.67 -0.14 10.61
C MET A 238 0.48 -0.16 9.63
N PHE A 239 0.44 0.76 8.67
CA PHE A 239 -0.55 0.78 7.59
C PHE A 239 -0.44 -0.47 6.73
N PHE A 240 0.75 -0.84 6.26
CA PHE A 240 0.96 -2.08 5.51
C PHE A 240 0.58 -3.33 6.33
N THR A 241 0.82 -3.29 7.65
CA THR A 241 0.36 -4.34 8.57
C THR A 241 -1.17 -4.44 8.59
N SER A 242 -1.91 -3.34 8.45
CA SER A 242 -3.37 -3.38 8.45
C SER A 242 -3.99 -4.01 7.19
N LEU A 243 -3.26 -4.04 6.06
CA LEU A 243 -3.78 -4.51 4.77
C LEU A 243 -4.25 -5.97 4.80
N TYR A 244 -3.54 -6.84 5.53
CA TYR A 244 -3.94 -8.24 5.69
C TYR A 244 -5.36 -8.38 6.25
N PHE A 245 -5.73 -7.56 7.23
CA PHE A 245 -7.06 -7.62 7.86
C PHE A 245 -8.17 -7.17 6.91
N THR A 246 -7.88 -6.19 6.04
CA THR A 246 -8.83 -5.76 5.01
C THR A 246 -9.19 -6.92 4.07
N TYR A 247 -8.20 -7.71 3.64
CA TYR A 247 -8.44 -8.91 2.84
C TYR A 247 -9.16 -10.00 3.65
N ARG A 248 -8.64 -10.35 4.83
CA ARG A 248 -9.15 -11.44 5.67
C ARG A 248 -10.65 -11.28 5.95
N ASP A 249 -11.10 -10.05 6.21
CA ASP A 249 -12.49 -9.80 6.62
C ASP A 249 -13.44 -9.64 5.43
N CYS A 250 -12.94 -9.24 4.25
CA CYS A 250 -13.75 -9.09 3.04
C CYS A 250 -14.00 -10.43 2.31
N PHE A 251 -13.23 -11.48 2.60
CA PHE A 251 -13.32 -12.74 1.88
C PHE A 251 -13.43 -13.94 2.82
N GLU A 252 -14.32 -14.87 2.51
CA GLU A 252 -14.38 -16.15 3.22
C GLU A 252 -13.12 -16.97 2.90
N GLN A 253 -12.34 -17.30 3.93
CA GLN A 253 -11.26 -18.29 3.79
C GLN A 253 -11.90 -19.64 3.46
N ALA A 254 -11.48 -20.25 2.35
CA ALA A 254 -11.89 -21.60 2.03
C ALA A 254 -11.45 -22.53 3.18
N VAL A 255 -12.42 -23.04 3.95
CA VAL A 255 -12.16 -24.16 4.85
C VAL A 255 -11.67 -25.30 3.97
N PRO A 256 -10.47 -25.87 4.20
CA PRO A 256 -10.04 -27.03 3.45
C PRO A 256 -11.12 -28.09 3.63
N LYS A 257 -11.66 -28.62 2.53
CA LYS A 257 -12.53 -29.81 2.62
C LYS A 257 -11.68 -30.89 3.28
N THR A 258 -11.94 -31.18 4.54
CA THR A 258 -11.42 -32.38 5.20
C THR A 258 -11.93 -33.55 4.39
N THR A 259 -11.07 -34.13 3.56
CA THR A 259 -11.32 -35.42 2.93
C THR A 259 -11.36 -36.44 4.08
N LEU A 260 -12.57 -36.82 4.48
CA LEU A 260 -12.83 -38.08 5.17
C LEU A 260 -12.66 -39.23 4.18
#